data_AF-A0A7K4CUM7-F1
#
_entry.id   AF-A0A7K4CUM7-F1
#
_cell.length_a   1.000
_cell.length_b   1.000
_cell.length_c   1.000
_cell.angle_alpha   90.00
_cell.angle_beta   90.00
_cell.angle_gamma   90.00
#
_symmetry.space_group_name_H-M   'P 1'
#
loop_
_entity.id
_entity.type
_entity.pdbx_description
1 polymer ?
#
loop_
_entity_poly.entity_id
_entity_poly.type
_entity_poly.pdbx_seq_one_letter_code
_entity_poly.pdbx_strand_id
1 'polypeptide(L)'
;MGFKDFVSRLKEVPALLSRPGVQREIPEADLVRMEAEARRLFKDAIMRIGHKQWQAAAGDIEKARQICTVMGWQDGIAHADYLLDQALSKKANDARAREARAAITRPAGGKPARAATNGVAGDHVEKLRKIIKVSDRIEVARLAEVLGIEEKLAWTRVFDWAEEFGFKVDGNMIVFGSGDMNRLVTGLDKEFAKWHGDKL
;
A
#
# COMPACT_ATOMS: atom_id res chain seq x y z
N MET A 1 0.41 -4.96 -43.33
CA MET A 1 -0.67 -4.60 -42.38
C MET A 1 0.00 -4.04 -41.13
N GLY A 2 -0.39 -2.86 -40.66
CA GLY A 2 0.27 -2.22 -39.51
C GLY A 2 -0.22 -2.75 -38.17
N PHE A 3 0.60 -2.72 -37.12
CA PHE A 3 0.19 -3.12 -35.76
C PHE A 3 -1.00 -2.30 -35.24
N LYS A 4 -1.12 -1.03 -35.64
CA LYS A 4 -2.31 -0.20 -35.36
C LYS A 4 -3.59 -0.76 -36.00
N ASP A 5 -3.51 -1.31 -37.21
CA ASP A 5 -4.66 -1.96 -37.86
C ASP A 5 -5.04 -3.23 -37.10
N PHE A 6 -4.04 -4.01 -36.67
CA PHE A 6 -4.24 -5.21 -35.86
C PHE A 6 -4.95 -4.90 -34.53
N VAL A 7 -4.48 -3.90 -33.79
CA VAL A 7 -5.10 -3.46 -32.53
C VAL A 7 -6.51 -2.88 -32.76
N SER A 8 -6.73 -2.21 -33.88
CA SER A 8 -8.08 -1.70 -34.22
C SER A 8 -9.05 -2.85 -34.47
N ARG A 9 -8.59 -3.94 -35.10
CA ARG A 9 -9.36 -5.18 -35.26
C ARG A 9 -9.57 -5.92 -33.93
N LEU A 10 -8.66 -5.79 -32.94
CA LEU A 10 -8.88 -6.36 -31.59
C LEU A 10 -10.15 -5.82 -30.92
N LYS A 11 -10.59 -4.59 -31.23
CA LYS A 11 -11.85 -4.04 -30.71
C LYS A 11 -13.08 -4.76 -31.26
N GLU A 12 -12.97 -5.40 -32.43
CA GLU A 12 -14.03 -6.22 -33.03
C GLU A 12 -13.99 -7.68 -32.54
N VAL A 13 -12.93 -8.08 -31.82
CA VAL A 13 -12.73 -9.47 -31.41
C VAL A 13 -13.78 -10.02 -30.45
N PRO A 14 -14.38 -9.26 -29.51
CA PRO A 14 -15.50 -9.76 -28.71
C PRO A 14 -16.69 -10.23 -29.58
N ALA A 15 -16.95 -9.53 -30.69
CA ALA A 15 -17.99 -9.92 -31.65
C ALA A 15 -17.56 -11.12 -32.52
N LEU A 16 -16.26 -11.28 -32.79
CA LEU A 16 -15.72 -12.40 -33.58
C LEU A 16 -15.57 -13.69 -32.78
N LEU A 17 -15.22 -13.62 -31.49
CA LEU A 17 -15.13 -14.78 -30.58
C LEU A 17 -16.51 -15.37 -30.26
N SER A 18 -17.58 -14.61 -30.47
CA SER A 18 -18.96 -15.06 -30.29
C SER A 18 -19.50 -15.87 -31.48
N ARG A 19 -18.73 -16.02 -32.58
CA ARG A 19 -19.16 -16.82 -33.74
C ARG A 19 -18.75 -18.28 -33.58
N PRO A 20 -19.70 -19.22 -33.44
CA PRO A 20 -19.38 -20.65 -33.42
C PRO A 20 -18.79 -21.08 -34.77
N GLY A 21 -17.66 -21.79 -34.74
CA GLY A 21 -17.09 -22.47 -35.91
C GLY A 21 -15.95 -21.76 -36.66
N VAL A 22 -15.44 -20.63 -36.18
CA VAL A 22 -14.28 -19.96 -36.80
C VAL A 22 -13.16 -19.81 -35.77
N GLN A 23 -12.47 -20.91 -35.46
CA GLN A 23 -11.12 -20.83 -34.90
C GLN A 23 -10.19 -20.40 -36.03
N ARG A 24 -10.04 -19.09 -36.22
CA ARG A 24 -8.94 -18.58 -37.06
C ARG A 24 -7.65 -18.82 -36.30
N GLU A 25 -6.81 -19.70 -36.83
CA GLU A 25 -5.44 -19.88 -36.36
C GLU A 25 -4.73 -18.52 -36.44
N ILE A 26 -4.33 -17.99 -35.28
CA ILE A 26 -3.50 -16.79 -35.21
C ILE A 26 -2.10 -17.22 -35.61
N PRO A 27 -1.45 -16.57 -36.60
CA PRO A 27 -0.08 -16.90 -36.96
C PRO A 27 0.85 -16.82 -35.75
N GLU A 28 1.79 -17.76 -35.63
CA GLU A 28 2.74 -17.83 -34.51
C GLU A 28 3.50 -16.51 -34.30
N ALA A 29 3.90 -15.85 -35.41
CA ALA A 29 4.57 -14.56 -35.35
C ALA A 29 3.70 -13.44 -34.72
N ASP A 30 2.37 -13.50 -34.89
CA ASP A 30 1.45 -12.56 -34.28
C ASP A 30 1.22 -12.89 -32.80
N LEU A 31 1.15 -14.17 -32.43
CA LEU A 31 1.10 -14.60 -31.03
C LEU A 31 2.30 -14.10 -30.23
N VAL A 32 3.52 -14.27 -30.76
CA VAL A 32 4.76 -13.79 -30.11
C VAL A 32 4.73 -12.26 -29.89
N ARG A 33 4.24 -11.51 -30.88
CA ARG A 33 4.12 -10.04 -30.78
C ARG A 33 3.07 -9.63 -29.75
N MET A 34 1.95 -10.33 -29.71
CA MET A 34 0.89 -10.10 -28.72
C MET A 34 1.37 -10.40 -27.31
N GLU A 35 2.08 -11.51 -27.11
CA GLU A 35 2.65 -11.87 -25.81
C GLU A 35 3.64 -10.82 -25.32
N ALA A 36 4.55 -10.37 -26.20
CA ALA A 36 5.51 -9.32 -25.89
C ALA A 36 4.82 -8.01 -25.48
N GLU A 37 3.75 -7.62 -26.17
CA GLU A 37 2.98 -6.41 -25.84
C GLU A 37 2.21 -6.56 -24.52
N ALA A 38 1.58 -7.70 -24.25
CA ALA A 38 0.91 -7.96 -22.99
C ALA A 38 1.89 -7.87 -21.81
N ARG A 39 3.08 -8.48 -21.93
CA ARG A 39 4.15 -8.39 -20.93
C ARG A 39 4.64 -6.95 -20.73
N ARG A 40 4.77 -6.17 -21.80
CA ARG A 40 5.12 -4.74 -21.73
C ARG A 40 4.07 -3.95 -20.95
N LEU A 41 2.79 -4.15 -21.26
CA LEU A 41 1.68 -3.49 -20.57
C LEU A 41 1.61 -3.85 -19.09
N PHE A 42 1.82 -5.12 -18.71
CA PHE A 42 1.90 -5.51 -17.30
C PHE A 42 3.04 -4.81 -16.56
N LYS A 43 4.24 -4.76 -17.18
CA LYS A 43 5.38 -4.06 -16.59
C LYS A 43 5.09 -2.58 -16.38
N ASP A 44 4.52 -1.92 -17.38
CA ASP A 44 4.20 -0.50 -17.27
C ASP A 44 3.10 -0.24 -16.22
N ALA A 45 2.09 -1.12 -16.13
CA ALA A 45 1.04 -1.02 -15.13
C ALA A 45 1.58 -1.11 -13.70
N ILE A 46 2.50 -2.06 -13.43
CA ILE A 46 3.15 -2.22 -12.13
C ILE A 46 3.90 -0.94 -11.72
N MET A 47 4.64 -0.34 -12.66
CA MET A 47 5.35 0.92 -12.40
C MET A 47 4.37 2.06 -12.10
N ARG A 48 3.28 2.16 -12.87
CA ARG A 48 2.23 3.19 -12.67
C ARG A 48 1.49 3.02 -11.34
N ILE A 49 1.26 1.80 -10.88
CA ILE A 49 0.75 1.49 -9.54
C ILE A 49 1.70 2.05 -8.47
N GLY A 50 3.02 1.86 -8.62
CA GLY A 50 4.02 2.44 -7.71
C GLY A 50 3.97 3.97 -7.66
N HIS A 51 3.72 4.61 -8.81
CA HIS A 51 3.63 6.07 -8.93
C HIS A 51 2.23 6.64 -8.66
N LYS A 52 1.29 5.83 -8.15
CA LYS A 52 -0.10 6.23 -7.85
C LYS A 52 -0.88 6.74 -9.07
N GLN A 53 -0.50 6.33 -10.29
CA GLN A 53 -1.18 6.66 -11.54
C GLN A 53 -2.30 5.65 -11.85
N TRP A 54 -3.26 5.53 -10.94
CA TRP A 54 -4.25 4.45 -10.90
C TRP A 54 -5.07 4.27 -12.19
N GLN A 55 -5.52 5.36 -12.79
CA GLN A 55 -6.33 5.32 -14.02
C GLN A 55 -5.53 4.81 -15.22
N ALA A 56 -4.28 5.26 -15.35
CA ALA A 56 -3.40 4.82 -16.43
C ALA A 56 -3.06 3.33 -16.27
N ALA A 57 -2.69 2.91 -15.05
CA ALA A 57 -2.43 1.50 -14.75
C ALA A 57 -3.63 0.60 -15.08
N ALA A 58 -4.85 0.99 -14.67
CA ALA A 58 -6.06 0.23 -14.99
C ALA A 58 -6.26 0.07 -16.50
N GLY A 59 -6.08 1.15 -17.26
CA GLY A 59 -6.18 1.11 -18.72
C GLY A 59 -5.14 0.21 -19.40
N ASP A 60 -3.95 0.09 -18.85
CA ASP A 60 -2.94 -0.84 -19.38
C ASP A 60 -3.25 -2.30 -19.03
N ILE A 61 -3.73 -2.55 -17.80
CA ILE A 61 -4.10 -3.91 -17.37
C ILE A 61 -5.29 -4.42 -18.19
N GLU A 62 -6.30 -3.58 -18.45
CA GLU A 62 -7.43 -3.96 -19.29
C GLU A 62 -7.01 -4.31 -20.72
N LYS A 63 -6.08 -3.53 -21.31
CA LYS A 63 -5.53 -3.84 -22.63
C LYS A 63 -4.74 -5.16 -22.61
N ALA A 64 -3.90 -5.38 -21.60
CA ALA A 64 -3.15 -6.62 -21.46
C ALA A 64 -4.10 -7.82 -21.32
N ARG A 65 -5.15 -7.68 -20.51
CA ARG A 65 -6.20 -8.69 -20.33
C ARG A 65 -6.89 -9.03 -21.64
N GLN A 66 -7.29 -8.03 -22.43
CA GLN A 66 -7.89 -8.25 -23.74
C GLN A 66 -6.96 -9.04 -24.67
N ILE A 67 -5.68 -8.67 -24.73
CA ILE A 67 -4.68 -9.41 -25.52
C ILE A 67 -4.60 -10.87 -25.05
N CYS A 68 -4.54 -11.12 -23.73
CA CYS A 68 -4.50 -12.47 -23.17
C CYS A 68 -5.77 -13.27 -23.50
N THR A 69 -6.96 -12.64 -23.45
CA THR A 69 -8.22 -13.28 -23.88
C THR A 69 -8.17 -13.72 -25.33
N VAL A 70 -7.66 -12.86 -26.24
CA VAL A 70 -7.56 -13.21 -27.66
C VAL A 70 -6.58 -14.36 -27.90
N MET A 71 -5.47 -14.41 -27.17
CA MET A 71 -4.49 -15.49 -27.27
C MET A 71 -4.94 -16.79 -26.57
N GLY A 72 -6.00 -16.75 -25.77
CA GLY A 72 -6.35 -17.86 -24.87
C GLY A 72 -5.35 -18.07 -23.72
N TRP A 73 -4.54 -17.04 -23.38
CA TRP A 73 -3.52 -17.13 -22.34
C TRP A 73 -4.14 -16.94 -20.95
N GLN A 74 -4.60 -18.04 -20.35
CA GLN A 74 -5.33 -18.03 -19.07
C GLN A 74 -4.51 -17.43 -17.92
N ASP A 75 -3.23 -17.78 -17.80
CA ASP A 75 -2.35 -17.23 -16.76
C ASP A 75 -2.21 -15.71 -16.88
N GLY A 76 -2.14 -15.19 -18.12
CA GLY A 76 -2.12 -13.76 -18.37
C GLY A 76 -3.41 -13.06 -17.96
N ILE A 77 -4.57 -13.69 -18.18
CA ILE A 77 -5.87 -13.16 -17.72
C ILE A 77 -5.91 -13.12 -16.19
N ALA A 78 -5.55 -14.23 -15.53
CA ALA A 78 -5.51 -14.30 -14.07
C ALA A 78 -4.55 -13.27 -13.47
N HIS A 79 -3.38 -13.07 -14.10
CA HIS A 79 -2.43 -12.05 -13.67
C HIS A 79 -2.99 -10.62 -13.83
N ALA A 80 -3.72 -10.35 -14.91
CA ALA A 80 -4.39 -9.07 -15.09
C ALA A 80 -5.44 -8.81 -14.02
N ASP A 81 -6.28 -9.80 -13.72
CA ASP A 81 -7.32 -9.68 -12.68
C ASP A 81 -6.68 -9.45 -11.29
N TYR A 82 -5.58 -10.14 -10.98
CA TYR A 82 -4.79 -9.91 -9.75
C TYR A 82 -4.25 -8.48 -9.65
N LEU A 83 -3.67 -7.95 -10.74
CA LEU A 83 -3.13 -6.59 -10.75
C LEU A 83 -4.22 -5.52 -10.61
N LEU A 84 -5.41 -5.76 -11.18
CA LEU A 84 -6.56 -4.87 -11.01
C LEU A 84 -7.00 -4.82 -9.55
N ASP A 85 -7.14 -5.97 -8.89
CA ASP A 85 -7.49 -6.03 -7.47
C ASP A 85 -6.45 -5.31 -6.60
N GLN A 86 -5.16 -5.55 -6.85
CA GLN A 86 -4.07 -4.88 -6.15
C GLN A 86 -4.12 -3.36 -6.33
N ALA A 87 -4.39 -2.87 -7.54
CA ALA A 87 -4.49 -1.44 -7.83
C ALA A 87 -5.69 -0.80 -7.10
N LEU A 88 -6.84 -1.48 -7.07
CA LEU A 88 -8.03 -1.02 -6.37
C LEU A 88 -7.83 -0.96 -4.85
N SER A 89 -7.23 -2.01 -4.27
CA SER A 89 -6.90 -2.08 -2.86
C SER A 89 -5.94 -0.95 -2.43
N LYS A 90 -4.86 -0.73 -3.19
CA LYS A 90 -3.93 0.38 -2.93
C LYS A 90 -4.60 1.76 -3.04
N LYS A 91 -5.44 1.97 -4.06
CA LYS A 91 -6.20 3.21 -4.23
C LYS A 91 -7.13 3.48 -3.04
N ALA A 92 -7.81 2.45 -2.53
CA ALA A 92 -8.70 2.55 -1.37
C ALA A 92 -7.92 2.91 -0.09
N ASN A 93 -6.76 2.28 0.13
CA ASN A 93 -5.90 2.60 1.28
C ASN A 93 -5.37 4.04 1.21
N ASP A 94 -4.96 4.50 0.03
CA ASP A 94 -4.54 5.89 -0.18
C ASP A 94 -5.68 6.89 0.07
N ALA A 95 -6.92 6.55 -0.31
CA ALA A 95 -8.10 7.38 -0.04
C ALA A 95 -8.37 7.46 1.48
N ARG A 96 -8.35 6.31 2.18
CA ARG A 96 -8.51 6.25 3.65
C ARG A 96 -7.41 7.04 4.37
N ALA A 97 -6.16 6.94 3.91
CA ALA A 97 -5.05 7.70 4.47
C ALA A 97 -5.24 9.22 4.27
N ARG A 98 -5.79 9.65 3.14
CA ARG A 98 -6.14 11.06 2.91
C ARG A 98 -7.28 11.53 3.81
N GLU A 99 -8.32 10.72 3.96
CA GLU A 99 -9.44 11.02 4.87
C GLU A 99 -8.98 11.11 6.32
N ALA A 100 -8.13 10.18 6.77
CA ALA A 100 -7.53 10.21 8.11
C ALA A 100 -6.69 11.49 8.32
N ARG A 101 -5.88 11.88 7.32
CA ARG A 101 -5.12 13.14 7.37
C ARG A 101 -6.02 14.37 7.40
N ALA A 102 -7.11 14.38 6.62
CA ALA A 102 -8.08 15.48 6.59
C ALA A 102 -8.88 15.61 7.90
N ALA A 103 -9.17 14.49 8.57
CA ALA A 103 -9.83 14.48 9.86
C ALA A 103 -8.95 15.12 10.96
N ILE A 104 -7.63 14.90 10.91
CA ILE A 104 -6.67 15.49 11.85
C ILE A 104 -6.50 16.99 11.60
N THR A 105 -6.51 17.44 10.34
CA THR A 105 -6.31 18.86 10.00
C THR A 105 -7.56 19.72 10.05
N ARG A 106 -8.75 19.15 10.29
CA ARG A 106 -9.95 19.94 10.54
C ARG A 106 -9.84 20.56 11.94
N PRO A 107 -9.64 21.89 12.08
CA PRO A 107 -9.54 22.50 13.40
C PRO A 107 -10.88 22.35 14.09
N ALA A 108 -10.94 21.45 15.06
CA ALA A 108 -12.00 21.50 16.06
C ALA A 108 -11.86 22.86 16.74
N GLY A 109 -12.85 23.74 16.56
CA GLY A 109 -13.04 24.95 17.36
C GLY A 109 -13.37 24.63 18.83
N GLY A 110 -12.75 23.60 19.40
CA GLY A 110 -12.78 23.23 20.79
C GLY A 110 -11.52 23.76 21.45
N LYS A 111 -11.68 24.85 22.20
CA LYS A 111 -10.69 25.39 23.13
C LYS A 111 -10.01 24.24 23.89
N PRO A 112 -8.69 23.99 23.73
CA PRO A 112 -8.05 22.91 24.45
C PRO A 112 -8.07 23.23 25.93
N ALA A 113 -8.71 22.36 26.71
CA ALA A 113 -8.57 22.35 28.16
C ALA A 113 -7.08 22.19 28.47
N ARG A 114 -6.53 23.22 29.13
CA ARG A 114 -5.13 23.37 29.48
C ARG A 114 -4.78 22.33 30.55
N ALA A 115 -4.42 21.11 30.15
CA ALA A 115 -3.80 20.14 31.02
C ALA A 115 -2.28 20.31 30.94
N ALA A 116 -1.68 20.69 32.06
CA ALA A 116 -0.25 20.89 32.21
C ALA A 116 0.49 19.55 32.10
N THR A 117 1.39 19.40 31.13
CA THR A 117 2.23 18.19 31.02
C THR A 117 3.66 18.53 30.56
N ASN A 118 4.37 19.37 31.30
CA ASN A 118 5.82 19.56 31.14
C ASN A 118 6.66 18.55 31.96
N GLY A 119 6.13 17.34 32.21
CA GLY A 119 6.85 16.28 32.93
C GLY A 119 6.56 14.86 32.44
N VAL A 120 5.86 14.71 31.31
CA VAL A 120 5.18 13.46 30.94
C VAL A 120 5.91 12.66 29.84
N ALA A 121 6.68 13.32 28.97
CA ALA A 121 7.43 12.64 27.90
C ALA A 121 8.47 11.63 28.44
N GLY A 122 9.18 11.98 29.53
CA GLY A 122 10.15 11.06 30.15
C GLY A 122 9.50 9.84 30.81
N ASP A 123 8.30 9.99 31.38
CA ASP A 123 7.62 8.93 32.12
C ASP A 123 7.06 7.83 31.19
N HIS A 124 6.59 8.22 29.99
CA HIS A 124 6.13 7.27 28.98
C HIS A 124 7.26 6.41 28.40
N VAL A 125 8.41 7.04 28.15
CA VAL A 125 9.61 6.36 27.66
C VAL A 125 10.17 5.39 28.71
N GLU A 126 10.18 5.78 29.99
CA GLU A 126 10.54 4.87 31.08
C GLU A 126 9.60 3.67 31.21
N LYS A 127 8.29 3.90 31.09
CA LYS A 127 7.28 2.82 31.11
C LYS A 127 7.49 1.85 29.94
N LEU A 128 7.74 2.37 28.74
CA LEU A 128 8.05 1.54 27.58
C LEU A 128 9.33 0.73 27.79
N ARG A 129 10.39 1.35 28.32
CA ARG A 129 11.65 0.66 28.66
C ARG A 129 11.44 -0.46 29.68
N LYS A 130 10.60 -0.25 30.70
CA LYS A 130 10.27 -1.27 31.70
C LYS A 130 9.49 -2.45 31.10
N ILE A 131 8.52 -2.18 30.22
CA ILE A 131 7.72 -3.21 29.55
C ILE A 131 8.59 -4.07 28.63
N ILE A 132 9.44 -3.43 27.81
CA ILE A 132 10.29 -4.15 26.86
C ILE A 132 11.35 -5.00 27.60
N LYS A 133 11.83 -4.54 28.77
CA LYS A 133 12.77 -5.34 29.59
C LYS A 133 12.18 -6.66 30.09
N VAL A 134 10.86 -6.74 30.27
CA VAL A 134 10.17 -7.95 30.76
C VAL A 134 9.48 -8.74 29.65
N SER A 135 9.30 -8.15 28.47
CA SER A 135 8.62 -8.78 27.34
C SER A 135 9.15 -8.26 26.01
N ASP A 136 9.55 -9.18 25.14
CA ASP A 136 9.94 -8.91 23.76
C ASP A 136 8.74 -8.62 22.85
N ARG A 137 7.52 -8.70 23.40
CA ARG A 137 6.27 -8.51 22.67
C ARG A 137 5.39 -7.48 23.35
N ILE A 138 4.84 -6.55 22.56
CA ILE A 138 3.86 -5.57 23.03
C ILE A 138 2.72 -5.45 22.02
N GLU A 139 1.48 -5.42 22.49
CA GLU A 139 0.34 -5.13 21.63
C GLU A 139 0.37 -3.68 21.16
N VAL A 140 -0.05 -3.42 19.91
CA VAL A 140 -0.10 -2.06 19.35
C VAL A 140 -1.03 -1.16 20.18
N ALA A 141 -2.14 -1.69 20.68
CA ALA A 141 -3.05 -0.97 21.58
C ALA A 141 -2.37 -0.57 22.90
N ARG A 142 -1.58 -1.50 23.48
CA ARG A 142 -0.83 -1.22 24.71
C ARG A 142 0.30 -0.23 24.46
N LEU A 143 0.96 -0.29 23.30
CA LEU A 143 1.93 0.72 22.89
C LEU A 143 1.26 2.09 22.79
N ALA A 144 0.08 2.20 22.16
CA ALA A 144 -0.66 3.45 22.05
C ALA A 144 -1.02 4.04 23.43
N GLU A 145 -1.48 3.21 24.35
CA GLU A 145 -1.78 3.60 25.74
C GLU A 145 -0.52 4.11 26.47
N VAL A 146 0.60 3.39 26.34
CA VAL A 146 1.87 3.78 26.95
C VAL A 146 2.40 5.09 26.37
N LEU A 147 2.22 5.31 25.07
CA LEU A 147 2.63 6.53 24.39
C LEU A 147 1.62 7.68 24.53
N GLY A 148 0.44 7.43 25.11
CA GLY A 148 -0.62 8.43 25.25
C GLY A 148 -1.20 8.90 23.91
N ILE A 149 -1.13 8.08 22.87
CA ILE A 149 -1.62 8.41 21.52
C ILE A 149 -2.86 7.57 21.17
N GLU A 150 -3.62 8.02 20.16
CA GLU A 150 -4.76 7.25 19.65
C GLU A 150 -4.27 5.95 19.00
N GLU A 151 -4.97 4.84 19.26
CA GLU A 151 -4.62 3.52 18.72
C GLU A 151 -4.55 3.52 17.19
N LYS A 152 -5.47 4.23 16.51
CA LYS A 152 -5.44 4.36 15.04
C LYS A 152 -4.17 5.05 14.53
N LEU A 153 -3.66 6.02 15.28
CA LEU A 153 -2.42 6.72 14.95
C LEU A 153 -1.22 5.79 15.15
N ALA A 154 -1.22 5.01 16.24
CA ALA A 154 -0.20 4.00 16.49
C ALA A 154 -0.14 2.99 15.34
N TRP A 155 -1.28 2.46 14.88
CA TRP A 155 -1.35 1.55 13.73
C TRP A 155 -0.86 2.15 12.42
N THR A 156 -1.07 3.44 12.22
CA THR A 156 -0.60 4.12 11.00
C THR A 156 0.93 4.25 11.01
N ARG A 157 1.52 4.45 12.19
CA ARG A 157 2.96 4.68 12.36
C ARG A 157 3.78 3.43 12.65
N VAL A 158 3.15 2.37 13.15
CA VAL A 158 3.86 1.15 13.57
C VAL A 158 4.67 0.51 12.46
N PHE A 159 4.22 0.62 11.21
CA PHE A 159 4.95 0.11 10.04
C PHE A 159 6.17 0.97 9.71
N ASP A 160 6.05 2.30 9.76
CA ASP A 160 7.18 3.22 9.58
C ASP A 160 8.24 2.98 10.68
N TRP A 161 7.79 2.81 11.92
CA TRP A 161 8.64 2.48 13.06
C TRP A 161 9.28 1.10 12.94
N ALA A 162 8.58 0.11 12.41
CA ALA A 162 9.12 -1.22 12.18
C ALA A 162 10.30 -1.18 11.19
N GLU A 163 10.17 -0.38 10.13
CA GLU A 163 11.23 -0.15 9.16
C GLU A 163 12.40 0.64 9.76
N GLU A 164 12.12 1.73 10.49
CA GLU A 164 13.14 2.61 11.05
C GLU A 164 13.93 1.96 12.20
N PHE A 165 13.24 1.22 13.07
CA PHE A 165 13.81 0.66 14.30
C PHE A 165 14.07 -0.85 14.22
N GLY A 166 13.68 -1.50 13.12
CA GLY A 166 14.03 -2.89 12.82
C GLY A 166 13.31 -3.93 13.67
N PHE A 167 12.08 -3.63 14.13
CA PHE A 167 11.22 -4.61 14.80
C PHE A 167 10.22 -5.23 13.82
N LYS A 168 9.60 -6.35 14.20
CA LYS A 168 8.60 -7.03 13.36
C LYS A 168 7.19 -6.77 13.89
N VAL A 169 6.23 -6.65 12.99
CA VAL A 169 4.81 -6.61 13.31
C VAL A 169 4.20 -7.96 12.95
N ASP A 170 3.62 -8.64 13.92
CA ASP A 170 2.94 -9.93 13.77
C ASP A 170 1.50 -9.79 14.25
N GLY A 171 0.58 -9.60 13.31
CA GLY A 171 -0.81 -9.27 13.63
C GLY A 171 -0.90 -7.98 14.45
N ASN A 172 -1.49 -8.08 15.65
CA ASN A 172 -1.63 -6.99 16.62
C ASN A 172 -0.44 -6.83 17.58
N MET A 173 0.62 -7.63 17.41
CA MET A 173 1.79 -7.65 18.25
C MET A 173 2.99 -7.03 17.55
N ILE A 174 3.75 -6.25 18.30
CA ILE A 174 5.09 -5.81 17.93
C ILE A 174 6.06 -6.75 18.61
N VAL A 175 6.92 -7.38 17.82
CA VAL A 175 7.96 -8.30 18.30
C VAL A 175 9.30 -7.61 18.15
N PHE A 176 9.85 -7.17 19.27
CA PHE A 176 11.21 -6.68 19.36
C PHE A 176 12.14 -7.90 19.32
N GLY A 177 12.74 -8.18 18.16
CA GLY A 177 13.77 -9.23 18.04
C GLY A 177 15.08 -8.79 18.71
N SER A 178 16.23 -9.18 18.14
CA SER A 178 17.54 -8.61 18.48
C SER A 178 17.72 -7.14 18.03
N GLY A 179 16.62 -6.41 17.88
CA GLY A 179 16.59 -5.04 17.39
C GLY A 179 17.19 -4.06 18.41
N ASP A 180 17.60 -2.90 17.91
CA ASP A 180 18.27 -1.88 18.72
C ASP A 180 17.23 -1.08 19.52
N MET A 181 16.87 -1.59 20.70
CA MET A 181 15.90 -1.00 21.61
C MET A 181 16.24 0.46 21.96
N ASN A 182 17.53 0.78 22.04
CA ASN A 182 17.97 2.14 22.33
C ASN A 182 17.66 3.08 21.17
N ARG A 183 17.78 2.62 19.92
CA ARG A 183 17.35 3.40 18.76
C ARG A 183 15.86 3.71 18.77
N LEU A 184 15.01 2.73 19.10
CA LEU A 184 13.56 2.97 19.22
C LEU A 184 13.27 4.03 20.29
N VAL A 185 13.86 3.88 21.48
CA VAL A 185 13.66 4.81 22.59
C VAL A 185 14.14 6.22 22.23
N THR A 186 15.34 6.34 21.65
CA THR A 186 15.89 7.64 21.22
C THR A 186 15.13 8.24 20.03
N GLY A 187 14.61 7.41 19.13
CA GLY A 187 13.81 7.84 17.99
C GLY A 187 12.44 8.34 18.43
N LEU A 188 11.77 7.62 19.32
CA LEU A 188 10.51 8.03 19.92
C LEU A 188 10.66 9.34 20.69
N ASP A 189 11.74 9.52 21.46
CA ASP A 189 12.00 10.78 22.17
C ASP A 189 12.12 11.99 21.22
N LYS A 190 12.75 11.81 20.06
CA LYS A 190 12.82 12.83 19.00
C LYS A 190 11.46 13.08 18.34
N GLU A 191 10.67 12.05 18.09
CA GLU A 191 9.33 12.18 17.52
C GLU A 191 8.36 12.84 18.52
N PHE A 192 8.44 12.49 19.80
CA PHE A 192 7.71 13.17 20.87
C PHE A 192 8.08 14.64 20.98
N ALA A 193 9.36 14.97 20.87
CA ALA A 193 9.81 16.36 20.81
C ALA A 193 9.20 17.11 19.61
N LYS A 194 8.95 16.45 18.46
CA LYS A 194 8.23 17.07 17.34
C LYS A 194 6.73 17.17 17.56
N TRP A 195 6.10 16.19 18.22
CA TRP A 195 4.67 16.20 18.49
C TRP A 195 4.28 17.25 19.53
N HIS A 196 5.19 17.52 20.47
CA HIS A 196 4.99 18.51 21.53
C HIS A 196 5.74 19.83 21.30
N GLY A 197 6.67 19.86 20.33
CA GLY A 197 7.55 20.99 20.03
C GLY A 197 7.01 21.96 18.99
N ASP A 198 5.85 22.54 19.27
CA ASP A 198 5.50 23.88 18.77
C ASP A 198 5.27 24.87 19.93
N LYS A 199 5.91 24.61 21.09
CA LYS A 199 6.15 25.58 22.17
C LYS A 199 7.40 25.21 22.98
N LEU A 200 8.58 25.49 22.41
CA LEU A 200 9.75 25.88 23.20
C LEU A 200 9.74 27.41 23.33
#